data_AF-A0A2N5GIJ2-F1
#
_entry.id   AF-A0A2N5GIJ2-F1
#
_cell.length_a   1.000
_cell.length_b   1.000
_cell.length_c   1.000
_cell.angle_alpha   90.00
_cell.angle_beta   90.00
_cell.angle_gamma   90.00
#
_symmetry.space_group_name_H-M   'P 1'
#
loop_
_entity.id
_entity.type
_entity.pdbx_description
1 polymer ?
#
loop_
_entity_poly.entity_id
_entity_poly.type
_entity_poly.pdbx_seq_one_letter_code
_entity_poly.pdbx_strand_id
1 'polypeptide(L)'
;MESYLQKSLDEWKEEISEVLDAVEKEYEEVKQDLKVYSYKYGITKQVIQSTVNDEIINNIRQLYHKPFEEKYQELKDYMRELDEKRKVFQMFVHKIDEVKRKETNPVATHAVQTF
;
A
#
# COMPACT_ATOMS: atom_id res chain seq x y z
N MET A 1 10.41 35.71 -3.48
CA MET A 1 9.11 35.00 -3.42
C MET A 1 9.28 33.56 -3.93
N GLU A 2 9.99 33.36 -5.05
CA GLU A 2 10.39 32.03 -5.56
C GLU A 2 11.08 31.13 -4.52
N SER A 3 12.02 31.65 -3.70
CA SER A 3 12.73 30.79 -2.73
C SER A 3 11.84 30.29 -1.57
N TYR A 4 10.81 31.05 -1.20
CA TYR A 4 9.89 30.66 -0.12
C TYR A 4 8.90 29.61 -0.60
N LEU A 5 8.33 29.80 -1.80
CA LEU A 5 7.44 28.82 -2.42
C LEU A 5 8.17 27.50 -2.67
N GLN A 6 9.39 27.57 -3.23
CA GLN A 6 10.21 26.39 -3.49
C GLN A 6 10.50 25.61 -2.20
N LYS A 7 10.94 26.30 -1.15
CA LYS A 7 11.19 25.70 0.17
C LYS A 7 9.92 25.06 0.75
N SER A 8 8.77 25.72 0.64
CA SER A 8 7.50 25.20 1.14
C SER A 8 7.06 23.93 0.38
N LEU A 9 7.30 23.87 -0.93
CA LEU A 9 7.03 22.69 -1.74
C LEU A 9 7.99 21.53 -1.42
N ASP A 10 9.25 21.84 -1.09
CA ASP A 10 10.23 20.85 -0.64
C ASP A 10 9.85 20.25 0.71
N GLU A 11 9.53 21.09 1.69
CA GLU A 11 9.08 20.66 3.03
C GLU A 11 7.81 19.80 2.94
N TRP A 12 6.81 20.25 2.18
CA TRP A 12 5.59 19.47 2.00
C TRP A 12 5.84 18.13 1.28
N LYS A 13 6.75 18.09 0.31
CA LYS A 13 7.13 16.84 -0.35
C LYS A 13 7.78 15.86 0.62
N GLU A 14 8.64 16.36 1.50
CA GLU A 14 9.32 15.56 2.52
C GLU A 14 8.29 14.94 3.48
N GLU A 15 7.36 15.74 4.02
CA GLU A 15 6.27 15.27 4.88
C GLU A 15 5.43 14.16 4.22
N ILE A 16 5.05 14.34 2.95
CA ILE A 16 4.28 13.35 2.21
C ILE A 16 5.11 12.08 1.93
N SER A 17 6.42 12.23 1.70
CA SER A 17 7.30 11.09 1.45
C SER A 17 7.49 10.25 2.70
N GLU A 18 7.58 10.87 3.89
CA GLU A 18 7.61 10.14 5.16
C GLU A 18 6.35 9.31 5.38
N VAL A 19 5.18 9.86 5.04
CA VAL A 19 3.91 9.11 5.11
C VAL A 19 3.90 7.97 4.09
N LEU A 20 4.38 8.21 2.87
CA LEU A 20 4.50 7.16 1.85
C LEU A 20 5.39 6.01 2.34
N ASP A 21 6.58 6.32 2.86
CA ASP A 21 7.54 5.32 3.37
C ASP A 21 6.92 4.49 4.51
N ALA A 22 6.16 5.11 5.40
CA ALA A 22 5.44 4.41 6.46
C ALA A 22 4.40 3.42 5.88
N VAL A 23 3.63 3.84 4.88
CA VAL A 23 2.66 2.98 4.19
C VAL A 23 3.37 1.83 3.45
N GLU A 24 4.52 2.09 2.82
CA GLU A 24 5.29 1.05 2.13
C GLU A 24 5.84 0.00 3.10
N LYS A 25 6.35 0.44 4.26
CA LYS A 25 6.80 -0.46 5.31
C LYS A 25 5.66 -1.34 5.82
N GLU A 26 4.52 -0.74 6.15
CA GLU A 26 3.33 -1.47 6.59
C GLU A 26 2.84 -2.46 5.53
N TYR A 27 2.86 -2.07 4.26
CA TYR A 27 2.52 -2.96 3.14
C TYR A 27 3.39 -4.21 3.11
N GLU A 28 4.71 -4.07 3.24
CA GLU A 28 5.61 -5.22 3.23
C GLU A 28 5.43 -6.11 4.47
N GLU A 29 5.15 -5.53 5.64
CA GLU A 29 4.80 -6.29 6.86
C GLU A 29 3.53 -7.13 6.66
N VAL A 30 2.44 -6.50 6.20
CA VAL A 30 1.15 -7.17 5.95
C VAL A 30 1.29 -8.25 4.87
N LYS A 31 2.12 -8.02 3.85
CA LYS A 31 2.40 -8.99 2.78
C LYS A 31 3.13 -10.24 3.30
N GLN A 32 4.06 -10.08 4.25
CA GLN A 32 4.67 -11.25 4.90
C GLN A 32 3.64 -12.01 5.74
N ASP A 33 2.82 -11.32 6.51
CA ASP A 33 1.76 -11.94 7.29
C ASP A 33 0.75 -12.67 6.40
N LEU A 34 0.37 -12.08 5.27
CA LEU A 34 -0.51 -12.71 4.30
C LEU A 34 0.08 -14.02 3.78
N LYS A 35 1.39 -14.06 3.51
CA LYS A 35 2.10 -15.28 3.11
C LYS A 35 2.06 -16.35 4.21
N VAL A 36 2.27 -15.95 5.46
CA VAL A 36 2.18 -16.85 6.62
C VAL A 36 0.78 -17.45 6.75
N TYR A 37 -0.27 -16.63 6.68
CA TYR A 37 -1.65 -17.10 6.79
C TYR A 37 -2.10 -17.93 5.59
N SER A 38 -1.60 -17.64 4.40
CA SER A 38 -1.77 -18.50 3.22
C SER A 38 -1.26 -19.92 3.47
N TYR A 39 -0.05 -20.05 4.03
CA TYR A 39 0.49 -21.37 4.39
C TYR A 39 -0.31 -22.05 5.49
N LYS A 40 -0.64 -21.33 6.57
CA LYS A 40 -1.46 -21.88 7.68
C LYS A 40 -2.80 -22.41 7.18
N TYR A 41 -3.51 -21.64 6.36
CA TYR A 41 -4.77 -22.04 5.74
C TYR A 41 -4.59 -23.24 4.80
N GLY A 42 -3.55 -23.24 3.95
CA GLY A 42 -3.23 -24.36 3.07
C GLY A 42 -2.94 -25.67 3.82
N ILE A 43 -2.15 -25.61 4.89
CA ILE A 43 -1.83 -26.78 5.73
C ILE A 43 -3.09 -27.34 6.38
N THR A 44 -3.93 -26.48 7.00
CA THR A 44 -5.18 -26.96 7.63
C THR A 44 -6.12 -27.62 6.62
N LYS A 45 -6.17 -27.12 5.38
CA LYS A 45 -6.92 -27.75 4.29
C LYS A 45 -6.40 -29.16 3.98
N GLN A 46 -5.09 -29.34 3.89
CA GLN A 46 -4.48 -30.64 3.65
C GLN A 46 -4.74 -31.62 4.81
N VAL A 47 -4.62 -31.17 6.06
CA VAL A 47 -4.89 -32.00 7.24
C VAL A 47 -6.35 -32.43 7.28
N ILE A 48 -7.29 -31.54 6.99
CA ILE A 48 -8.72 -31.88 6.89
C ILE A 48 -8.94 -32.97 5.82
N GLN A 49 -8.27 -32.85 4.66
CA GLN A 49 -8.42 -33.81 3.56
C GLN A 49 -7.82 -35.19 3.84
N SER A 50 -6.79 -35.28 4.69
CA SER A 50 -6.13 -36.53 5.05
C SER A 50 -6.66 -37.17 6.33
N THR A 51 -7.59 -36.51 7.03
CA THR A 51 -8.21 -37.02 8.26
C THR A 51 -9.52 -37.75 7.93
N VAL A 52 -9.80 -38.85 8.63
CA VAL A 52 -11.04 -39.66 8.44
C VAL A 52 -12.04 -39.46 9.58
N ASN A 53 -11.59 -39.01 10.74
CA ASN A 53 -12.44 -38.78 11.90
C ASN A 53 -13.15 -37.42 11.81
N ASP A 54 -14.48 -37.44 11.66
CA ASP A 54 -15.31 -36.25 11.49
C ASP A 54 -15.28 -35.28 12.68
N GLU A 55 -15.15 -35.79 13.91
CA GLU A 55 -15.03 -34.95 15.11
C GLU A 55 -13.72 -34.16 15.10
N ILE A 56 -12.61 -34.83 14.79
CA ILE A 56 -11.30 -34.19 14.64
C ILE A 56 -11.33 -33.17 13.49
N ILE A 57 -11.94 -33.53 12.35
CA ILE A 57 -12.12 -32.61 11.22
C ILE A 57 -12.89 -31.36 11.65
N ASN A 58 -14.00 -31.53 12.38
CA ASN A 58 -14.79 -30.40 12.85
C ASN A 58 -13.99 -29.50 13.80
N ASN A 59 -13.24 -30.09 14.73
CA ASN A 59 -12.37 -29.33 15.64
C ASN A 59 -11.30 -28.53 14.87
N ILE A 60 -10.64 -29.15 13.88
CA ILE A 60 -9.64 -28.46 13.06
C ILE A 60 -10.28 -27.32 12.25
N ARG A 61 -11.49 -27.54 11.72
CA ARG A 61 -12.23 -26.51 10.98
C ARG A 61 -12.51 -25.28 11.83
N GLN A 62 -13.03 -25.47 13.04
CA GLN A 62 -13.43 -24.37 13.91
C GLN A 62 -12.24 -23.66 14.56
N LEU A 63 -11.25 -24.42 15.04
CA LEU A 63 -10.15 -23.86 15.82
C LEU A 63 -9.04 -23.25 14.95
N TYR A 64 -8.87 -23.73 13.72
CA TYR A 64 -7.74 -23.34 12.88
C TYR A 64 -8.15 -22.91 11.48
N HIS A 65 -8.85 -23.76 10.72
CA HIS A 65 -9.07 -23.52 9.29
C HIS A 65 -9.85 -22.23 9.04
N LYS A 66 -11.01 -22.08 9.68
CA LYS A 66 -11.88 -20.91 9.50
C LYS A 66 -11.23 -19.62 10.02
N PRO A 67 -10.64 -19.57 11.24
CA PRO A 67 -9.91 -18.38 11.69
C PRO A 67 -8.75 -17.99 10.77
N PHE A 68 -8.01 -18.96 10.22
CA PHE A 68 -6.92 -18.67 9.30
C PHE A 68 -7.42 -18.16 7.94
N GLU A 69 -8.54 -18.68 7.45
CA GLU A 69 -9.21 -18.19 6.25
C GLU A 69 -9.68 -16.74 6.42
N GLU A 70 -10.39 -16.47 7.52
CA GLU A 70 -10.90 -15.14 7.84
C GLU A 70 -9.76 -14.14 7.92
N LYS A 71 -8.68 -14.46 8.65
CA LYS A 71 -7.52 -13.58 8.75
C LYS A 71 -6.80 -13.41 7.42
N TYR A 72 -6.72 -14.45 6.59
CA TYR A 72 -6.15 -14.35 5.26
C TYR A 72 -6.95 -13.40 4.35
N GLN A 73 -8.29 -13.43 4.39
CA GLN A 73 -9.10 -12.49 3.61
C GLN A 73 -9.00 -11.07 4.16
N GLU A 74 -9.02 -10.90 5.49
CA GLU A 74 -8.83 -9.59 6.13
C GLU A 74 -7.51 -8.94 5.67
N LEU A 75 -6.41 -9.70 5.70
CA LEU A 75 -5.09 -9.21 5.26
C LEU A 75 -5.08 -8.87 3.76
N LYS A 76 -5.81 -9.62 2.91
CA LYS A 76 -5.91 -9.29 1.48
C LYS A 76 -6.65 -7.99 1.25
N ASP A 77 -7.75 -7.77 1.94
CA ASP A 77 -8.52 -6.55 1.80
C ASP A 77 -7.70 -5.36 2.32
N TYR A 78 -7.00 -5.53 3.44
CA TYR A 78 -6.10 -4.50 3.96
C TYR A 78 -4.93 -4.18 3.02
N MET A 79 -4.34 -5.18 2.37
CA MET A 79 -3.33 -4.94 1.34
C MET A 79 -3.84 -4.08 0.18
N ARG A 80 -5.11 -4.24 -0.23
CA ARG A 80 -5.69 -3.40 -1.30
C ARG A 80 -5.83 -1.96 -0.84
N GLU A 81 -6.27 -1.72 0.39
CA GLU A 81 -6.35 -0.37 0.96
C GLU A 81 -4.96 0.30 1.02
N LEU A 82 -3.93 -0.45 1.44
CA LEU A 82 -2.56 0.05 1.45
C LEU A 82 -2.05 0.36 0.03
N ASP A 83 -2.33 -0.51 -0.95
CA ASP A 83 -1.98 -0.24 -2.36
C ASP A 83 -2.66 1.03 -2.91
N GLU A 84 -3.92 1.29 -2.54
CA GLU A 84 -4.61 2.53 -2.89
C GLU A 84 -3.97 3.75 -2.23
N LYS A 85 -3.67 3.68 -0.92
CA LYS A 85 -2.95 4.74 -0.20
C LYS A 85 -1.61 5.05 -0.85
N ARG A 86 -0.80 4.03 -1.17
CA ARG A 86 0.50 4.21 -1.86
C ARG A 86 0.36 4.99 -3.16
N LYS A 87 -0.59 4.60 -4.01
CA LYS A 87 -0.85 5.29 -5.27
C LYS A 87 -1.21 6.77 -5.07
N VAL A 88 -2.04 7.07 -4.08
CA VAL A 88 -2.45 8.45 -3.77
C VAL A 88 -1.25 9.28 -3.29
N PHE A 89 -0.45 8.78 -2.35
CA PHE A 89 0.72 9.52 -1.86
C PHE A 89 1.80 9.68 -2.93
N GLN A 90 2.06 8.65 -3.74
CA GLN A 90 2.94 8.77 -4.90
C GLN A 90 2.44 9.84 -5.89
N MET A 91 1.13 9.92 -6.13
CA MET A 91 0.54 10.94 -6.97
C MET A 91 0.74 12.36 -6.41
N PHE A 92 0.64 12.55 -5.10
CA PHE A 92 0.98 13.83 -4.46
C PHE A 92 2.44 14.22 -4.68
N VAL A 93 3.38 13.31 -4.42
CA VAL A 93 4.82 13.53 -4.65
C VAL A 93 5.09 13.95 -6.10
N HIS A 94 4.53 13.21 -7.06
CA HIS A 94 4.65 13.55 -8.49
C HIS A 94 4.07 14.92 -8.81
N LYS A 95 2.92 15.27 -8.23
CA LYS A 95 2.27 16.55 -8.51
C LYS A 95 3.09 17.73 -7.98
N ILE A 96 3.71 17.58 -6.81
CA ILE A 96 4.62 18.58 -6.25
C ILE A 96 5.81 18.78 -7.20
N ASP A 97 6.42 17.69 -7.69
CA ASP A 97 7.53 17.78 -8.65
C ASP A 97 7.13 18.40 -10.00
N GLU A 98 5.91 18.18 -10.48
CA GLU A 98 5.38 18.87 -11.66
C GLU A 98 5.27 20.38 -11.44
N VAL A 99 4.72 20.81 -10.29
CA VAL A 99 4.57 22.23 -9.96
C VAL A 99 5.95 22.89 -9.86
N LYS A 100 6.88 22.28 -9.13
CA LYS A 100 8.26 22.79 -9.00
C LYS A 100 8.94 22.97 -10.37
N ARG A 101 8.80 22.00 -11.27
CA ARG A 101 9.38 22.08 -12.63
C ARG A 101 8.81 23.22 -13.46
N LYS A 102 7.50 23.49 -13.34
CA LYS A 102 6.83 24.59 -14.05
C LYS A 102 7.32 25.96 -13.55
N GLU A 103 7.51 26.12 -12.25
CA GLU A 103 8.05 27.36 -11.67
C GLU A 103 9.50 27.61 -12.13
N THR A 104 10.32 26.56 -12.27
CA THR A 104 11.72 26.71 -12.72
C THR A 104 11.92 26.99 -14.22
N ASN A 105 10.86 26.93 -15.05
CA ASN A 105 10.94 27.17 -16.49
C ASN A 105 9.88 28.19 -16.97
N PRO A 106 10.13 29.51 -16.85
CA PRO A 106 9.16 30.54 -17.24
C PRO A 106 9.07 30.79 -18.77
N VAL A 107 9.93 30.18 -19.60
CA VAL A 107 10.22 30.66 -20.97
C VAL A 107 9.17 30.26 -22.03
N ALA A 108 8.22 29.37 -21.74
CA ALA A 108 7.30 28.87 -22.77
C ALA A 108 6.02 29.71 -23.00
N THR A 109 5.71 30.72 -22.17
CA THR A 109 4.36 31.33 -22.17
C THR A 109 4.29 32.76 -22.73
N HIS A 110 5.42 33.41 -23.06
CA HIS A 110 5.40 34.81 -23.55
C HIS A 110 5.95 35.05 -24.97
N ALA A 111 6.29 34.00 -25.73
CA ALA A 111 6.78 34.16 -27.11
C ALA A 111 5.68 34.14 -28.20
N VAL A 112 4.46 34.59 -27.89
CA VAL A 112 3.40 34.77 -28.89
C VAL A 112 2.70 36.12 -28.67
N GLN A 113 3.37 37.21 -29.03
CA GLN A 113 2.74 38.49 -29.39
C GLN A 113 3.80 39.46 -29.92
N THR A 114 4.24 39.26 -31.16
CA THR A 114 4.74 40.33 -32.03
C THR A 114 4.57 39.88 -33.47
N PHE A 115 3.51 40.38 -34.12
CA PHE A 115 3.40 40.62 -35.55
C PHE A 115 2.83 42.02 -35.72
#